data_AF-A0A1C3HEK6-F1
#
_entry.id   AF-A0A1C3HEK6-F1
#
_cell.length_a   1.000
_cell.length_b   1.000
_cell.length_c   1.000
_cell.angle_alpha   90.00
_cell.angle_beta   90.00
_cell.angle_gamma   90.00
#
_symmetry.space_group_name_H-M   'P 1'
#
loop_
_entity.id
_entity.type
_entity.pdbx_description
1 polymer ?
#
loop_
_entity_poly.entity_id
_entity_poly.type
_entity_poly.pdbx_seq_one_letter_code
_entity_poly.pdbx_strand_id
1 'polypeptide(L)'
;MQITTYKGFKQDLTCRGFQFEMGKTFEHKGKVEACSGGFHSCEYPLDCFSYYPPAESRYAETIATGKVDREDSGDSKIASATITIKAEISMHQMVTRAIEWIWSKVDRSLEQTNTGYQSAASNTGNRSAASNTGYQSAASNTGNRSAASNTGDYSAASNTGYQSAASNTGYQSAASNTGDYSAASNTGNRSAASNTGDYSAASNTGDRSAASNTGDYSAASNTGDRSAASNTGDYSAASNTGYQSAASNTGDYSAAEVSGSHSVAAAFGIEGKARASENSALVLCYRNEEGELIHIRASKVGENGIKPNTWYTLNENGQFEEIEE
;
A
#
# COMPACT_ATOMS: atom_id res chain seq x y z
N MET A 1 34.79 -46.15 -19.01
CA MET A 1 33.76 -45.14 -18.68
C MET A 1 33.54 -44.29 -19.92
N GLN A 2 32.30 -43.91 -20.20
CA GLN A 2 31.95 -43.01 -21.29
C GLN A 2 31.31 -41.76 -20.68
N ILE A 3 31.82 -40.58 -21.03
CA ILE A 3 31.35 -39.31 -20.48
C ILE A 3 30.95 -38.40 -21.63
N THR A 4 29.69 -37.94 -21.62
CA THR A 4 29.26 -36.88 -22.53
C THR A 4 29.88 -35.56 -22.07
N THR A 5 30.61 -34.92 -22.97
CA THR A 5 31.28 -33.65 -22.71
C THR A 5 31.12 -32.70 -23.87
N TYR A 6 31.50 -31.44 -23.69
CA TYR A 6 31.37 -30.38 -24.66
C TYR A 6 32.75 -29.78 -24.92
N LYS A 7 33.02 -29.45 -26.19
CA LYS A 7 34.33 -28.91 -26.58
C LYS A 7 34.17 -27.70 -27.48
N GLY A 8 34.87 -26.63 -27.13
CA GLY A 8 35.10 -25.47 -28.00
C GLY A 8 36.32 -25.68 -28.90
N PHE A 9 36.25 -25.08 -30.10
CA PHE A 9 37.30 -25.06 -31.11
C PHE A 9 37.40 -23.67 -31.73
N LYS A 10 38.53 -23.40 -32.39
CA LYS A 10 38.61 -22.31 -33.38
C LYS A 10 37.70 -22.62 -34.57
N GLN A 11 37.41 -21.62 -35.40
CA GLN A 11 36.52 -21.76 -36.58
C GLN A 11 36.94 -22.89 -37.53
N ASP A 12 38.24 -23.11 -37.66
CA ASP A 12 38.87 -24.16 -38.48
C ASP A 12 38.89 -25.54 -37.79
N LEU A 13 38.20 -25.72 -36.65
CA LEU A 13 38.19 -26.93 -35.81
C LEU A 13 39.56 -27.32 -35.23
N THR A 14 40.47 -26.35 -35.07
CA THR A 14 41.75 -26.60 -34.39
C THR A 14 41.69 -26.31 -32.88
N CYS A 15 42.50 -27.05 -32.13
CA CYS A 15 42.78 -26.80 -30.70
C CYS A 15 44.24 -27.16 -30.40
N ARG A 16 45.02 -26.21 -29.87
CA ARG A 16 46.46 -26.35 -29.55
C ARG A 16 47.31 -27.00 -30.69
N GLY A 17 47.01 -26.65 -31.94
CA GLY A 17 47.74 -27.18 -33.12
C GLY A 17 47.29 -28.57 -33.59
N PHE A 18 46.30 -29.17 -32.94
CA PHE A 18 45.66 -30.41 -33.40
C PHE A 18 44.40 -30.10 -34.21
N GLN A 19 44.25 -30.74 -35.36
CA GLN A 19 43.09 -30.62 -36.24
C GLN A 19 42.04 -31.68 -35.88
N PHE A 20 40.82 -31.22 -35.55
CA PHE A 20 39.69 -32.11 -35.30
C PHE A 20 38.75 -32.13 -36.50
N GLU A 21 37.89 -33.14 -36.52
CA GLU A 21 36.86 -33.35 -37.54
C GLU A 21 35.61 -33.94 -36.89
N MET A 22 34.44 -33.46 -37.33
CA MET A 22 33.14 -33.95 -36.86
C MET A 22 32.94 -35.40 -37.26
N GLY A 23 32.30 -36.18 -36.39
CA GLY A 23 32.08 -37.62 -36.54
C GLY A 23 33.30 -38.49 -36.28
N LYS A 24 34.50 -37.93 -36.05
CA LYS A 24 35.73 -38.71 -35.85
C LYS A 24 36.10 -38.89 -34.38
N THR A 25 36.84 -39.97 -34.14
CA THR A 25 37.44 -40.32 -32.85
C THR A 25 38.95 -40.12 -32.91
N PHE A 26 39.51 -39.53 -31.87
CA PHE A 26 40.93 -39.22 -31.77
C PHE A 26 41.51 -39.80 -30.49
N GLU A 27 42.75 -40.27 -30.56
CA GLU A 27 43.49 -40.85 -29.43
C GLU A 27 44.75 -40.03 -29.13
N HIS A 28 44.92 -39.68 -27.86
CA HIS A 28 46.07 -38.94 -27.37
C HIS A 28 47.23 -39.90 -27.06
N LYS A 29 48.42 -39.59 -27.59
CA LYS A 29 49.65 -40.31 -27.27
C LYS A 29 50.37 -39.59 -26.14
N GLY A 30 50.45 -40.23 -24.97
CA GLY A 30 51.15 -39.69 -23.81
C GLY A 30 50.36 -39.81 -22.51
N LYS A 31 50.85 -39.14 -21.47
CA LYS A 31 50.18 -39.11 -20.16
C LYS A 31 48.97 -38.15 -20.24
N VAL A 32 47.80 -38.65 -19.86
CA VAL A 32 46.58 -37.83 -19.72
C VAL A 32 46.64 -37.14 -18.36
N GLU A 33 46.62 -35.82 -18.39
CA GLU A 33 46.70 -34.92 -17.24
C GLU A 33 45.86 -33.65 -17.47
N ALA A 34 45.00 -33.31 -16.51
CA ALA A 34 44.24 -32.07 -16.55
C ALA A 34 45.20 -30.88 -16.74
N CYS A 35 44.85 -29.99 -17.67
CA CYS A 35 45.60 -28.76 -18.01
C CYS A 35 46.99 -28.93 -18.67
N SER A 36 47.69 -30.07 -18.54
CA SER A 36 49.03 -30.32 -19.13
C SER A 36 49.06 -31.31 -20.31
N GLY A 37 48.12 -32.27 -20.43
CA GLY A 37 48.15 -33.28 -21.50
C GLY A 37 46.86 -34.07 -21.72
N GLY A 38 46.58 -34.50 -22.96
CA GLY A 38 45.31 -35.15 -23.32
C GLY A 38 44.34 -34.24 -24.08
N PHE A 39 43.16 -34.77 -24.39
CA PHE A 39 42.11 -34.00 -25.07
C PHE A 39 41.17 -33.35 -24.06
N HIS A 40 41.15 -32.01 -24.04
CA HIS A 40 40.31 -31.26 -23.11
C HIS A 40 38.88 -31.05 -23.62
N SER A 41 37.91 -31.27 -22.74
CA SER A 41 36.48 -30.98 -22.89
C SER A 41 35.84 -30.68 -21.52
N CYS A 42 34.61 -30.19 -21.48
CA CYS A 42 33.89 -29.82 -20.25
C CYS A 42 32.65 -30.69 -20.07
N GLU A 43 32.35 -31.16 -18.86
CA GLU A 43 31.09 -31.88 -18.58
C GLU A 43 29.89 -30.92 -18.57
N TYR A 44 30.06 -29.71 -18.04
CA TYR A 44 29.10 -28.61 -18.10
C TYR A 44 29.36 -27.76 -19.36
N PRO A 45 28.39 -27.61 -20.29
CA PRO A 45 28.63 -26.98 -21.59
C PRO A 45 29.17 -25.55 -21.54
N LEU A 46 28.68 -24.72 -20.62
CA LEU A 46 29.01 -23.28 -20.62
C LEU A 46 30.41 -22.98 -20.09
N ASP A 47 31.07 -23.92 -19.42
CA ASP A 47 32.49 -23.79 -19.05
C ASP A 47 33.40 -23.68 -20.27
N CYS A 48 32.95 -24.16 -21.44
CA CYS A 48 33.68 -23.97 -22.69
C CYS A 48 33.94 -22.48 -23.00
N PHE A 49 33.11 -21.55 -22.51
CA PHE A 49 33.27 -20.11 -22.73
C PHE A 49 34.49 -19.50 -22.07
N SER A 50 34.95 -20.07 -20.98
CA SER A 50 36.18 -19.63 -20.29
C SER A 50 37.43 -19.86 -21.15
N TYR A 51 37.34 -20.77 -22.14
CA TYR A 51 38.47 -21.15 -23.00
C TYR A 51 38.30 -20.74 -24.47
N TYR A 52 37.06 -20.64 -24.92
CA TYR A 52 36.68 -20.40 -26.30
C TYR A 52 35.54 -19.38 -26.31
N PRO A 53 35.78 -18.11 -26.72
CA PRO A 53 34.74 -17.10 -26.77
C PRO A 53 33.64 -17.44 -27.79
N PRO A 54 32.35 -17.28 -27.45
CA PRO A 54 31.24 -17.71 -28.29
C PRO A 54 31.11 -16.97 -29.63
N ALA A 55 31.64 -15.76 -29.73
CA ALA A 55 31.61 -14.97 -30.96
C ALA A 55 32.57 -15.52 -32.04
N GLU A 56 33.63 -16.23 -31.64
CA GLU A 56 34.74 -16.60 -32.51
C GLU A 56 34.98 -18.12 -32.55
N SER A 57 34.17 -18.90 -31.86
CA SER A 57 34.40 -20.32 -31.64
C SER A 57 33.24 -21.19 -32.11
N ARG A 58 33.55 -22.45 -32.38
CA ARG A 58 32.57 -23.50 -32.68
C ARG A 58 32.53 -24.50 -31.53
N TYR A 59 31.37 -25.11 -31.29
CA TYR A 59 31.18 -26.04 -30.17
C TYR A 59 30.61 -27.36 -30.64
N ALA A 60 31.06 -28.46 -30.05
CA ALA A 60 30.52 -29.79 -30.34
C ALA A 60 30.15 -30.52 -29.06
N GLU A 61 29.12 -31.37 -29.17
CA GLU A 61 28.94 -32.49 -28.26
C GLU A 61 30.00 -33.54 -28.57
N THR A 62 30.63 -34.04 -27.51
CA THR A 62 31.74 -34.99 -27.60
C THR A 62 31.55 -36.13 -26.62
N ILE A 63 32.22 -37.25 -26.89
CA ILE A 63 32.28 -38.39 -25.99
C ILE A 63 33.73 -38.56 -25.57
N ALA A 64 33.99 -38.41 -24.28
CA ALA A 64 35.29 -38.72 -23.69
C ALA A 64 35.30 -40.18 -23.19
N THR A 65 36.35 -40.92 -23.57
CA THR A 65 36.58 -42.30 -23.14
C THR A 65 38.06 -42.53 -22.79
N GLY A 66 38.36 -43.74 -22.28
CA GLY A 66 39.70 -44.11 -21.83
C GLY A 66 40.05 -43.53 -20.47
N LYS A 67 41.34 -43.27 -20.23
CA LYS A 67 41.80 -42.60 -19.00
C LYS A 67 41.31 -41.16 -19.02
N VAL A 68 40.73 -40.71 -17.91
CA VAL A 68 40.25 -39.34 -17.70
C VAL A 68 40.93 -38.77 -16.46
N ASP A 69 41.34 -37.51 -16.55
CA ASP A 69 41.87 -36.74 -15.44
C ASP A 69 41.03 -35.47 -15.23
N ARG A 70 40.76 -35.13 -13.98
CA ARG A 70 39.94 -33.97 -13.56
C ARG A 70 40.78 -33.07 -12.65
N GLU A 71 40.53 -31.78 -12.69
CA GLU A 71 41.10 -30.85 -11.72
C GLU A 71 40.21 -30.80 -10.47
N ASP A 72 40.80 -30.93 -9.29
CA ASP A 72 40.05 -30.97 -8.01
C ASP A 72 39.46 -29.60 -7.61
N SER A 73 40.00 -28.52 -8.15
CA SER A 73 39.60 -27.14 -7.86
C SER A 73 39.48 -26.32 -9.14
N GLY A 74 38.35 -26.45 -9.83
CA GLY A 74 38.14 -25.78 -11.10
C GLY A 74 36.72 -25.89 -11.61
N ASP A 75 36.56 -25.62 -12.90
CA ASP A 75 35.32 -25.84 -13.62
C ASP A 75 35.16 -27.33 -13.99
N SER A 76 34.14 -27.67 -14.79
CA SER A 76 33.84 -29.06 -15.16
C SER A 76 34.80 -29.67 -16.21
N LYS A 77 35.95 -29.04 -16.45
CA LYS A 77 36.91 -29.45 -17.46
C LYS A 77 37.61 -30.76 -17.09
N ILE A 78 37.78 -31.59 -18.10
CA ILE A 78 38.50 -32.86 -18.01
C ILE A 78 39.54 -32.96 -19.13
N ALA A 79 40.52 -33.83 -18.95
CA ALA A 79 41.39 -34.33 -20.01
C ALA A 79 41.11 -35.82 -20.24
N SER A 80 40.93 -36.25 -21.49
CA SER A 80 40.72 -37.67 -21.82
C SER A 80 41.78 -38.23 -22.77
N ALA A 81 41.98 -39.55 -22.69
CA ALA A 81 42.82 -40.31 -23.63
C ALA A 81 42.19 -40.33 -25.03
N THR A 82 40.88 -40.49 -25.10
CA THR A 82 40.14 -40.58 -26.36
C THR A 82 38.98 -39.60 -26.35
N ILE A 83 38.76 -38.93 -27.48
CA ILE A 83 37.61 -38.04 -27.67
C ILE A 83 36.97 -38.30 -29.03
N THR A 84 35.66 -38.48 -29.05
CA THR A 84 34.86 -38.52 -30.28
C THR A 84 34.13 -37.19 -30.42
N ILE A 85 34.34 -36.48 -31.53
CA ILE A 85 33.61 -35.25 -31.84
C ILE A 85 32.33 -35.65 -32.55
N LYS A 86 31.17 -35.61 -31.89
CA LYS A 86 29.94 -36.16 -32.48
C LYS A 86 29.36 -35.24 -33.54
N ALA A 87 28.90 -34.08 -33.10
CA ALA A 87 28.21 -33.11 -33.92
C ALA A 87 28.39 -31.72 -33.33
N GLU A 88 28.42 -30.73 -34.21
CA GLU A 88 28.37 -29.33 -33.83
C GLU A 88 27.02 -29.01 -33.20
N ILE A 89 27.04 -28.16 -32.17
CA ILE A 89 25.84 -27.73 -31.44
C ILE A 89 25.69 -26.21 -31.53
N SER A 90 24.46 -25.76 -31.69
CA SER A 90 24.12 -24.34 -31.65
C SER A 90 24.16 -23.79 -30.23
N MET A 91 24.19 -22.46 -30.12
CA MET A 91 24.08 -21.76 -28.83
C MET A 91 22.82 -22.16 -28.05
N HIS A 92 21.69 -22.28 -28.75
CA HIS A 92 20.44 -22.74 -28.16
C HIS A 92 20.58 -24.14 -27.56
N GLN A 93 21.13 -25.09 -28.31
CA GLN A 93 21.36 -26.44 -27.81
C GLN A 93 22.31 -26.44 -26.62
N MET A 94 23.35 -25.59 -26.63
CA MET A 94 24.30 -25.52 -25.53
C MET A 94 23.67 -25.02 -24.22
N VAL A 95 22.81 -24.00 -24.29
CA VAL A 95 22.02 -23.52 -23.13
C VAL A 95 21.05 -24.60 -22.65
N THR A 96 20.34 -25.28 -23.55
CA THR A 96 19.44 -26.38 -23.18
C THR A 96 20.17 -27.48 -22.42
N ARG A 97 21.34 -27.90 -22.89
CA ARG A 97 22.16 -28.91 -22.23
C ARG A 97 22.74 -28.46 -20.89
N ALA A 98 23.00 -27.16 -20.73
CA ALA A 98 23.45 -26.59 -19.47
C ALA A 98 22.35 -26.70 -18.40
N ILE A 99 21.10 -26.41 -18.78
CA ILE A 99 19.93 -26.56 -17.91
C ILE A 99 19.73 -28.03 -17.52
N GLU A 100 19.79 -28.94 -18.49
CA GLU A 100 19.69 -30.40 -18.24
C GLU A 100 20.78 -30.89 -17.28
N TRP A 101 22.02 -30.44 -17.45
CA TRP A 101 23.12 -30.80 -16.57
C TRP A 101 22.86 -30.32 -15.14
N ILE A 102 22.47 -29.06 -14.94
CA ILE A 102 22.14 -28.52 -13.61
C ILE A 102 21.00 -29.35 -12.99
N TRP A 103 19.94 -29.61 -13.74
CA TRP A 103 18.81 -30.40 -13.26
C TRP A 103 19.21 -31.83 -12.85
N SER A 104 20.20 -32.42 -13.51
CA SER A 104 20.73 -33.74 -13.14
C SER A 104 21.51 -33.74 -11.82
N LYS A 105 21.98 -32.58 -11.36
CA LYS A 105 22.73 -32.42 -10.09
C LYS A 105 21.82 -32.06 -8.91
N VAL A 106 20.57 -31.67 -9.15
CA VAL A 106 19.63 -31.34 -8.07
C VAL A 106 19.21 -32.60 -7.34
N ASP A 107 19.46 -32.65 -6.02
CA ASP A 107 18.96 -33.71 -5.15
C ASP A 107 17.46 -33.55 -4.93
N ARG A 108 16.67 -34.39 -5.61
CA ARG A 108 15.20 -34.37 -5.48
C ARG A 108 14.69 -35.07 -4.22
N SER A 109 15.56 -35.70 -3.42
CA SER A 109 15.16 -36.28 -2.12
C SER A 109 14.87 -35.21 -1.05
N LEU A 110 15.32 -33.97 -1.29
CA LEU A 110 15.07 -32.79 -0.44
C LEU A 110 13.82 -31.99 -0.86
N GLU A 111 13.00 -32.51 -1.77
CA GLU A 111 11.77 -31.87 -2.23
C GLU A 111 10.69 -31.88 -1.12
N GLN A 112 10.82 -30.99 -0.13
CA GLN A 112 9.82 -30.73 0.89
C GLN A 112 8.64 -29.96 0.30
N THR A 113 7.68 -30.66 -0.30
CA THR A 113 6.34 -30.11 -0.52
C THR A 113 5.59 -30.12 0.82
N ASN A 114 5.62 -28.99 1.54
CA ASN A 114 4.89 -28.87 2.81
C ASN A 114 3.40 -28.56 2.53
N THR A 115 2.68 -29.55 1.99
CA THR A 115 1.24 -29.51 1.65
C THR A 115 0.35 -30.06 2.77
N GLY A 116 0.91 -30.28 3.97
CA GLY A 116 0.20 -30.83 5.13
C GLY A 116 -0.79 -29.85 5.80
N TYR A 117 -1.60 -30.32 6.74
CA TYR A 117 -2.62 -29.49 7.41
C TYR A 117 -2.05 -28.36 8.29
N GLN A 118 -0.80 -28.46 8.73
CA GLN A 118 -0.13 -27.51 9.64
C GLN A 118 1.35 -27.39 9.29
N SER A 119 1.89 -26.17 9.27
CA SER A 119 3.34 -25.96 9.21
C SER A 119 3.81 -24.79 10.07
N ALA A 120 5.07 -24.82 10.52
CA ALA A 120 5.68 -23.70 11.22
C ALA A 120 6.16 -22.57 10.28
N ALA A 121 6.45 -22.90 9.02
CA ALA A 121 6.99 -21.96 8.03
C ALA A 121 5.91 -21.53 7.02
N SER A 122 5.99 -22.03 5.78
CA SER A 122 5.01 -21.75 4.72
C SER A 122 4.12 -22.97 4.48
N ASN A 123 2.83 -22.75 4.22
CA ASN A 123 1.87 -23.81 3.89
C ASN A 123 0.86 -23.32 2.84
N THR A 124 0.26 -24.25 2.11
CA THR A 124 -0.96 -24.03 1.31
C THR A 124 -2.20 -24.67 1.95
N GLY A 125 -2.04 -25.42 3.05
CA GLY A 125 -3.08 -26.07 3.82
C GLY A 125 -3.80 -25.19 4.86
N ASN A 126 -4.36 -25.79 5.92
CA ASN A 126 -5.30 -25.09 6.81
C ASN A 126 -4.66 -24.07 7.75
N ARG A 127 -3.45 -24.34 8.27
CA ARG A 127 -2.78 -23.46 9.25
C ARG A 127 -1.28 -23.34 9.00
N SER A 128 -0.74 -22.14 9.22
CA SER A 128 0.70 -21.97 9.44
C SER A 128 1.03 -20.87 10.44
N ALA A 129 2.23 -20.91 11.02
CA ALA A 129 2.70 -19.83 11.88
C ALA A 129 3.24 -18.63 11.07
N ALA A 130 4.01 -18.84 10.00
CA ALA A 130 4.64 -17.75 9.27
C ALA A 130 3.85 -17.28 8.02
N SER A 131 3.58 -18.15 7.03
CA SER A 131 2.87 -17.73 5.81
C SER A 131 1.91 -18.81 5.30
N ASN A 132 0.67 -18.44 5.00
CA ASN A 132 -0.33 -19.38 4.46
C ASN A 132 -1.02 -18.79 3.22
N THR A 133 -1.48 -19.65 2.33
CA THR A 133 -2.45 -19.28 1.28
C THR A 133 -3.83 -19.89 1.52
N GLY A 134 -3.97 -20.75 2.53
CA GLY A 134 -5.23 -21.40 2.93
C GLY A 134 -5.98 -20.66 4.05
N TYR A 135 -6.52 -21.40 5.03
CA TYR A 135 -7.52 -20.85 5.94
C TYR A 135 -6.99 -19.85 6.97
N GLN A 136 -5.87 -20.14 7.65
CA GLN A 136 -5.40 -19.34 8.78
C GLN A 136 -3.87 -19.24 8.84
N SER A 137 -3.34 -18.07 9.22
CA SER A 137 -1.95 -17.95 9.69
C SER A 137 -1.78 -16.93 10.81
N ALA A 138 -0.67 -17.01 11.55
CA ALA A 138 -0.36 -16.00 12.56
C ALA A 138 0.27 -14.74 11.93
N ALA A 139 1.30 -14.89 11.07
CA ALA A 139 1.97 -13.73 10.47
C ALA A 139 1.30 -13.23 9.16
N SER A 140 1.42 -13.95 8.03
CA SER A 140 0.86 -13.47 6.75
C SER A 140 -0.06 -14.51 6.09
N ASN A 141 -1.25 -14.12 5.64
CA ASN A 141 -2.16 -14.99 4.87
C ASN A 141 -2.61 -14.32 3.57
N THR A 142 -2.90 -15.11 2.54
CA THR A 142 -3.58 -14.65 1.31
C THR A 142 -5.03 -15.16 1.25
N GLY A 143 -5.41 -16.08 2.14
CA GLY A 143 -6.75 -16.66 2.23
C GLY A 143 -7.61 -16.02 3.32
N ASN A 144 -8.21 -16.85 4.18
CA ASN A 144 -9.39 -16.43 4.95
C ASN A 144 -9.06 -15.52 6.15
N ARG A 145 -8.08 -15.87 6.99
CA ARG A 145 -7.76 -15.09 8.21
C ARG A 145 -6.26 -15.02 8.53
N SER A 146 -5.79 -13.89 9.05
CA SER A 146 -4.50 -13.82 9.76
C SER A 146 -4.52 -12.91 10.98
N ALA A 147 -3.52 -13.04 11.87
CA ALA A 147 -3.38 -12.12 12.99
C ALA A 147 -2.63 -10.83 12.59
N ALA A 148 -1.50 -10.93 11.87
CA ALA A 148 -0.77 -9.73 11.44
C ALA A 148 -1.25 -9.17 10.08
N SER A 149 -0.93 -9.81 8.95
CA SER A 149 -1.26 -9.25 7.61
C SER A 149 -2.07 -10.23 6.75
N ASN A 150 -3.18 -9.78 6.15
CA ASN A 150 -3.94 -10.57 5.18
C ASN A 150 -4.16 -9.77 3.89
N THR A 151 -4.32 -10.45 2.77
CA THR A 151 -4.81 -9.86 1.52
C THR A 151 -6.19 -10.39 1.11
N GLY A 152 -6.72 -11.39 1.82
CA GLY A 152 -8.07 -11.94 1.67
C GLY A 152 -9.08 -11.35 2.66
N ASP A 153 -9.82 -12.21 3.38
CA ASP A 153 -11.08 -11.76 4.00
C ASP A 153 -10.89 -10.98 5.31
N TYR A 154 -10.09 -11.48 6.26
CA TYR A 154 -9.96 -10.86 7.60
C TYR A 154 -8.52 -10.80 8.13
N SER A 155 -8.16 -9.71 8.81
CA SER A 155 -6.98 -9.70 9.69
C SER A 155 -7.18 -8.88 10.96
N ALA A 156 -6.37 -9.14 12.00
CA ALA A 156 -6.40 -8.31 13.20
C ALA A 156 -5.58 -7.02 13.03
N ALA A 157 -4.37 -7.06 12.47
CA ALA A 157 -3.57 -5.85 12.28
C ALA A 157 -3.82 -5.17 10.92
N SER A 158 -3.38 -5.74 9.79
CA SER A 158 -3.46 -5.07 8.47
C SER A 158 -4.11 -5.95 7.41
N ASN A 159 -5.11 -5.45 6.67
CA ASN A 159 -5.72 -6.15 5.55
C ASN A 159 -5.71 -5.27 4.29
N THR A 160 -5.69 -5.88 3.11
CA THR A 160 -5.98 -5.16 1.85
C THR A 160 -7.29 -5.61 1.20
N GLY A 161 -7.95 -6.64 1.74
CA GLY A 161 -9.22 -7.18 1.26
C GLY A 161 -10.43 -6.69 2.07
N TYR A 162 -11.20 -7.61 2.67
CA TYR A 162 -12.55 -7.28 3.16
C TYR A 162 -12.56 -6.53 4.49
N GLN A 163 -11.94 -7.06 5.55
CA GLN A 163 -12.01 -6.47 6.89
C GLN A 163 -10.70 -6.53 7.68
N SER A 164 -10.42 -5.50 8.48
CA SER A 164 -9.41 -5.59 9.54
C SER A 164 -9.80 -4.84 10.82
N ALA A 165 -9.18 -5.20 11.95
CA ALA A 165 -9.39 -4.45 13.18
C ALA A 165 -8.54 -3.16 13.23
N ALA A 166 -7.24 -3.19 12.86
CA ALA A 166 -6.41 -1.99 12.91
C ALA A 166 -6.43 -1.18 11.60
N SER A 167 -5.86 -1.68 10.51
CA SER A 167 -5.71 -0.92 9.25
C SER A 167 -6.19 -1.72 8.04
N ASN A 168 -7.07 -1.16 7.20
CA ASN A 168 -7.49 -1.77 5.94
C ASN A 168 -7.25 -0.81 4.76
N THR A 169 -7.03 -1.34 3.57
CA THR A 169 -7.09 -0.55 2.32
C THR A 169 -8.28 -0.91 1.43
N GLY A 170 -9.04 -1.95 1.79
CA GLY A 170 -10.25 -2.39 1.09
C GLY A 170 -11.54 -1.94 1.77
N TYR A 171 -12.45 -2.89 2.06
CA TYR A 171 -13.85 -2.53 2.35
C TYR A 171 -14.07 -1.89 3.74
N GLN A 172 -13.58 -2.51 4.82
CA GLN A 172 -13.92 -2.08 6.19
C GLN A 172 -12.76 -2.19 7.19
N SER A 173 -12.63 -1.24 8.12
CA SER A 173 -11.81 -1.43 9.32
C SER A 173 -12.38 -0.76 10.58
N ALA A 174 -11.93 -1.20 11.76
CA ALA A 174 -12.32 -0.53 13.01
C ALA A 174 -11.50 0.75 13.26
N ALA A 175 -10.16 0.72 13.14
CA ALA A 175 -9.35 1.91 13.44
C ALA A 175 -9.06 2.80 12.21
N SER A 176 -8.45 2.31 11.12
CA SER A 176 -8.10 3.16 9.97
C SER A 176 -8.33 2.48 8.63
N ASN A 177 -9.02 3.14 7.70
CA ASN A 177 -9.24 2.64 6.34
C ASN A 177 -8.85 3.69 5.29
N THR A 178 -8.42 3.25 4.12
CA THR A 178 -8.28 4.11 2.93
C THR A 178 -9.32 3.82 1.85
N GLY A 179 -10.13 2.76 2.02
CA GLY A 179 -11.23 2.40 1.13
C GLY A 179 -12.60 2.84 1.65
N ASP A 180 -13.57 1.93 1.75
CA ASP A 180 -14.98 2.34 1.84
C ASP A 180 -15.43 2.81 3.22
N TYR A 181 -15.13 2.06 4.29
CA TYR A 181 -15.67 2.34 5.63
C TYR A 181 -14.64 2.19 6.75
N SER A 182 -14.66 3.07 7.75
CA SER A 182 -14.03 2.80 9.05
C SER A 182 -14.80 3.37 10.24
N ALA A 183 -14.55 2.85 11.45
CA ALA A 183 -15.15 3.42 12.65
C ALA A 183 -14.37 4.66 13.14
N ALA A 184 -13.04 4.64 13.19
CA ALA A 184 -12.26 5.80 13.66
C ALA A 184 -11.89 6.76 12.51
N SER A 185 -10.94 6.42 11.65
CA SER A 185 -10.42 7.32 10.61
C SER A 185 -10.52 6.72 9.21
N ASN A 186 -11.09 7.43 8.24
CA ASN A 186 -11.10 6.99 6.82
C ASN A 186 -10.51 8.09 5.93
N THR A 187 -9.90 7.68 4.81
CA THR A 187 -9.46 8.59 3.74
C THR A 187 -10.38 8.51 2.51
N GLY A 188 -11.21 7.47 2.40
CA GLY A 188 -12.17 7.24 1.31
C GLY A 188 -13.61 7.61 1.67
N ASN A 189 -14.56 6.69 1.49
CA ASN A 189 -15.99 7.04 1.41
C ASN A 189 -16.64 7.47 2.74
N ARG A 190 -16.49 6.69 3.81
CA ARG A 190 -17.23 6.93 5.08
C ARG A 190 -16.42 6.62 6.34
N SER A 191 -16.54 7.46 7.37
CA SER A 191 -16.14 7.10 8.74
C SER A 191 -17.11 7.58 9.82
N ALA A 192 -17.06 6.99 11.02
CA ALA A 192 -17.83 7.50 12.15
C ALA A 192 -17.15 8.69 12.84
N ALA A 193 -15.84 8.67 13.08
CA ALA A 193 -15.16 9.78 13.79
C ALA A 193 -14.53 10.84 12.85
N SER A 194 -13.58 10.48 11.99
CA SER A 194 -12.88 11.45 11.13
C SER A 194 -12.70 10.95 9.71
N ASN A 195 -13.10 11.73 8.70
CA ASN A 195 -12.90 11.39 7.28
C ASN A 195 -12.20 12.56 6.57
N THR A 196 -11.44 12.26 5.52
CA THR A 196 -10.95 13.28 4.58
C THR A 196 -11.60 13.21 3.21
N GLY A 197 -12.40 12.16 2.93
CA GLY A 197 -13.22 12.00 1.72
C GLY A 197 -14.69 12.42 1.94
N ASP A 198 -15.64 11.60 1.50
CA ASP A 198 -17.00 12.09 1.23
C ASP A 198 -17.85 12.37 2.49
N TYR A 199 -17.85 11.47 3.49
CA TYR A 199 -18.76 11.59 4.64
C TYR A 199 -18.13 11.19 5.99
N SER A 200 -18.41 11.94 7.05
CA SER A 200 -18.21 11.46 8.43
C SER A 200 -19.31 11.89 9.42
N ALA A 201 -19.45 11.18 10.54
CA ALA A 201 -20.41 11.58 11.57
C ALA A 201 -19.88 12.70 12.50
N ALA A 202 -18.58 12.76 12.81
CA ALA A 202 -18.02 13.84 13.65
C ALA A 202 -17.26 14.92 12.86
N SER A 203 -16.08 14.63 12.27
CA SER A 203 -15.26 15.65 11.59
C SER A 203 -14.89 15.25 10.16
N ASN A 204 -15.12 16.11 9.16
CA ASN A 204 -14.71 15.87 7.76
C ASN A 204 -13.96 17.08 7.20
N THR A 205 -13.05 16.85 6.25
CA THR A 205 -12.44 17.89 5.41
C THR A 205 -12.94 17.89 3.96
N GLY A 206 -13.71 16.87 3.55
CA GLY A 206 -14.36 16.75 2.24
C GLY A 206 -15.85 17.15 2.26
N ASP A 207 -16.71 16.37 1.63
CA ASP A 207 -18.03 16.88 1.20
C ASP A 207 -19.03 17.14 2.33
N ARG A 208 -19.22 16.20 3.28
CA ARG A 208 -20.22 16.37 4.36
C ARG A 208 -19.79 15.81 5.72
N SER A 209 -20.19 16.47 6.82
CA SER A 209 -20.16 15.88 8.17
C SER A 209 -21.34 16.29 9.05
N ALA A 210 -21.63 15.55 10.13
CA ALA A 210 -22.71 15.91 11.05
C ALA A 210 -22.30 16.90 12.17
N ALA A 211 -21.01 17.06 12.51
CA ALA A 211 -20.58 18.04 13.52
C ALA A 211 -19.69 19.16 12.95
N SER A 212 -18.51 18.86 12.40
CA SER A 212 -17.58 19.90 11.90
C SER A 212 -17.07 19.56 10.50
N ASN A 213 -17.22 20.47 9.54
CA ASN A 213 -16.71 20.29 8.17
C ASN A 213 -15.95 21.54 7.71
N THR A 214 -14.87 21.33 6.96
CA THR A 214 -14.15 22.41 6.25
C THR A 214 -14.60 22.55 4.78
N GLY A 215 -15.31 21.56 4.24
CA GLY A 215 -15.90 21.56 2.88
C GLY A 215 -17.36 22.03 2.82
N ASP A 216 -18.22 21.36 2.04
CA ASP A 216 -19.47 21.98 1.56
C ASP A 216 -20.60 22.05 2.59
N TYR A 217 -20.80 21.03 3.45
CA TYR A 217 -21.95 20.99 4.37
C TYR A 217 -21.61 20.41 5.77
N SER A 218 -22.10 21.04 6.85
CA SER A 218 -22.19 20.46 8.20
C SER A 218 -23.35 21.01 9.04
N ALA A 219 -23.68 20.35 10.16
CA ALA A 219 -24.78 20.72 11.06
C ALA A 219 -24.38 21.50 12.33
N ALA A 220 -23.08 21.69 12.64
CA ALA A 220 -22.65 22.44 13.84
C ALA A 220 -21.57 23.52 13.61
N SER A 221 -20.63 23.37 12.67
CA SER A 221 -19.67 24.44 12.28
C SER A 221 -19.14 24.21 10.85
N ASN A 222 -19.27 25.21 9.97
CA ASN A 222 -18.86 25.15 8.57
C ASN A 222 -18.24 26.48 8.07
N THR A 223 -17.27 26.38 7.15
CA THR A 223 -16.67 27.51 6.44
C THR A 223 -17.15 27.70 4.98
N GLY A 224 -17.96 26.79 4.44
CA GLY A 224 -18.45 26.77 3.04
C GLY A 224 -19.70 27.61 2.71
N ASP A 225 -20.22 27.48 1.48
CA ASP A 225 -21.18 28.41 0.86
C ASP A 225 -22.56 28.54 1.53
N ARG A 226 -23.11 27.47 2.14
CA ARG A 226 -24.43 27.48 2.81
C ARG A 226 -24.46 26.50 3.99
N SER A 227 -24.82 26.94 5.19
CA SER A 227 -25.02 26.02 6.32
C SER A 227 -25.93 26.59 7.42
N ALA A 228 -26.42 25.70 8.29
CA ALA A 228 -27.14 26.03 9.51
C ALA A 228 -26.39 25.40 10.71
N ALA A 229 -25.86 26.23 11.60
CA ALA A 229 -25.27 25.78 12.86
C ALA A 229 -26.31 25.92 13.98
N SER A 230 -26.58 24.87 14.74
CA SER A 230 -27.49 24.90 15.90
C SER A 230 -26.81 24.31 17.14
N ASN A 231 -26.74 25.08 18.23
CA ASN A 231 -26.20 24.61 19.52
C ASN A 231 -27.21 24.80 20.66
N THR A 232 -27.24 23.86 21.61
CA THR A 232 -28.21 23.83 22.72
C THR A 232 -27.56 23.66 24.10
N GLY A 233 -26.22 23.74 24.20
CA GLY A 233 -25.49 23.61 25.48
C GLY A 233 -25.13 24.96 26.11
N ASP A 234 -24.91 24.98 27.41
CA ASP A 234 -24.47 26.18 28.15
C ASP A 234 -23.01 26.54 27.81
N TYR A 235 -22.69 27.82 27.77
CA TYR A 235 -21.38 28.38 27.37
C TYR A 235 -20.94 27.96 25.96
N SER A 236 -21.87 27.93 25.01
CA SER A 236 -21.60 27.37 23.69
C SER A 236 -21.57 28.43 22.58
N ALA A 237 -20.84 28.15 21.51
CA ALA A 237 -20.73 29.04 20.35
C ALA A 237 -21.25 28.35 19.09
N ALA A 238 -22.04 29.06 18.28
CA ALA A 238 -22.42 28.67 16.92
C ALA A 238 -21.84 29.70 15.95
N SER A 239 -21.03 29.27 14.97
CA SER A 239 -20.36 30.17 14.03
C SER A 239 -20.53 29.70 12.59
N ASN A 240 -20.71 30.66 11.68
CA ASN A 240 -20.88 30.41 10.24
C ASN A 240 -20.20 31.49 9.39
N THR A 241 -19.48 31.09 8.34
CA THR A 241 -18.79 32.04 7.45
C THR A 241 -19.34 32.09 6.02
N GLY A 242 -20.39 31.31 5.72
CA GLY A 242 -20.99 31.19 4.38
C GLY A 242 -22.00 32.28 4.01
N TYR A 243 -22.31 32.39 2.71
CA TYR A 243 -23.34 33.28 2.16
C TYR A 243 -24.74 32.70 2.36
N GLN A 244 -25.74 33.50 2.75
CA GLN A 244 -27.09 32.99 3.06
C GLN A 244 -27.09 31.90 4.14
N SER A 245 -26.34 32.12 5.21
CA SER A 245 -26.11 31.13 6.26
C SER A 245 -26.85 31.48 7.56
N ALA A 246 -26.99 30.50 8.46
CA ALA A 246 -27.62 30.72 9.77
C ALA A 246 -26.79 30.11 10.91
N ALA A 247 -26.68 30.84 12.02
CA ALA A 247 -26.15 30.33 13.29
C ALA A 247 -27.20 30.55 14.37
N SER A 248 -27.57 29.52 15.12
CA SER A 248 -28.59 29.55 16.16
C SER A 248 -28.07 28.92 17.45
N ASN A 249 -28.33 29.56 18.59
CA ASN A 249 -27.98 29.01 19.91
C ASN A 249 -29.13 29.17 20.92
N THR A 250 -29.41 28.15 21.72
CA THR A 250 -30.45 28.17 22.77
C THR A 250 -29.94 27.94 24.20
N GLY A 251 -28.64 27.69 24.41
CA GLY A 251 -28.07 27.46 25.75
C GLY A 251 -27.65 28.75 26.45
N ASP A 252 -27.44 28.69 27.77
CA ASP A 252 -27.10 29.89 28.56
C ASP A 252 -25.67 30.38 28.28
N TYR A 253 -25.40 31.68 28.46
CA TYR A 253 -24.09 32.31 28.24
C TYR A 253 -23.48 32.03 26.86
N SER A 254 -24.34 32.01 25.83
CA SER A 254 -23.98 31.47 24.52
C SER A 254 -23.87 32.53 23.43
N ALA A 255 -23.04 32.25 22.42
CA ALA A 255 -22.74 33.17 21.32
C ALA A 255 -23.14 32.60 19.95
N ALA A 256 -23.75 33.43 19.09
CA ALA A 256 -24.02 33.10 17.69
C ALA A 256 -23.37 34.12 16.75
N GLU A 257 -22.64 33.66 15.73
CA GLU A 257 -21.95 34.52 14.78
C GLU A 257 -22.17 34.10 13.33
N VAL A 258 -22.41 35.09 12.46
CA VAL A 258 -22.32 34.92 11.01
C VAL A 258 -21.42 36.00 10.37
N SER A 259 -20.41 35.58 9.60
CA SER A 259 -19.49 36.50 8.91
C SER A 259 -19.75 36.64 7.41
N GLY A 260 -20.48 35.71 6.78
CA GLY A 260 -20.90 35.82 5.37
C GLY A 260 -22.15 36.70 5.17
N SER A 261 -22.32 37.25 3.96
CA SER A 261 -23.41 38.18 3.63
C SER A 261 -24.79 37.51 3.51
N HIS A 262 -25.87 38.27 3.75
CA HIS A 262 -27.27 37.80 3.70
C HIS A 262 -27.58 36.68 4.70
N SER A 263 -26.88 36.66 5.82
CA SER A 263 -26.94 35.60 6.83
C SER A 263 -27.70 36.06 8.08
N VAL A 264 -28.02 35.12 8.99
CA VAL A 264 -28.71 35.43 10.26
C VAL A 264 -28.03 34.76 11.44
N ALA A 265 -27.65 35.55 12.46
CA ALA A 265 -27.18 35.05 13.75
C ALA A 265 -28.29 35.15 14.81
N ALA A 266 -28.60 34.06 15.51
CA ALA A 266 -29.66 34.00 16.51
C ALA A 266 -29.16 33.40 17.83
N ALA A 267 -29.39 34.09 18.96
CA ALA A 267 -29.10 33.57 20.30
C ALA A 267 -30.30 33.75 21.24
N PHE A 268 -30.73 32.66 21.88
CA PHE A 268 -32.00 32.56 22.60
C PHE A 268 -31.86 32.16 24.09
N GLY A 269 -30.65 31.85 24.54
CA GLY A 269 -30.37 31.51 25.94
C GLY A 269 -30.19 32.72 26.84
N ILE A 270 -30.07 32.48 28.16
CA ILE A 270 -29.82 33.53 29.15
C ILE A 270 -28.47 34.19 28.85
N GLU A 271 -28.39 35.52 28.91
CA GLU A 271 -27.18 36.29 28.58
C GLU A 271 -26.57 35.96 27.20
N GLY A 272 -27.42 35.59 26.24
CA GLY A 272 -26.99 35.30 24.87
C GLY A 272 -26.48 36.55 24.14
N LYS A 273 -25.51 36.36 23.26
CA LYS A 273 -24.99 37.42 22.37
C LYS A 273 -24.90 36.98 20.91
N ALA A 274 -25.07 37.93 20.00
CA ALA A 274 -25.04 37.69 18.56
C ALA A 274 -24.20 38.74 17.82
N ARG A 275 -23.49 38.30 16.77
CA ARG A 275 -22.70 39.14 15.86
C ARG A 275 -23.00 38.78 14.41
N ALA A 276 -23.18 39.79 13.56
CA ALA A 276 -23.43 39.61 12.14
C ALA A 276 -22.64 40.60 11.28
N SER A 277 -22.26 40.17 10.07
CA SER A 277 -21.58 40.99 9.07
C SER A 277 -22.55 41.92 8.31
N GLU A 278 -22.00 42.77 7.45
CA GLU A 278 -22.80 43.69 6.62
C GLU A 278 -23.78 42.95 5.70
N ASN A 279 -24.98 43.51 5.51
CA ASN A 279 -26.11 42.90 4.79
C ASN A 279 -26.65 41.61 5.41
N SER A 280 -26.35 41.34 6.69
CA SER A 280 -26.88 40.22 7.47
C SER A 280 -27.83 40.72 8.56
N ALA A 281 -28.41 39.82 9.36
CA ALA A 281 -29.31 40.16 10.46
C ALA A 281 -28.96 39.39 11.74
N LEU A 282 -29.48 39.88 12.87
CA LEU A 282 -29.38 39.22 14.16
C LEU A 282 -30.75 39.06 14.83
N VAL A 283 -30.90 38.04 15.67
CA VAL A 283 -32.07 37.77 16.53
C VAL A 283 -31.59 37.46 17.94
N LEU A 284 -32.13 38.16 18.93
CA LEU A 284 -31.73 38.00 20.33
C LEU A 284 -32.94 37.88 21.25
N CYS A 285 -32.76 37.19 22.36
CA CYS A 285 -33.70 37.16 23.48
C CYS A 285 -33.10 37.74 24.75
N TYR A 286 -33.95 38.32 25.60
CA TYR A 286 -33.66 38.61 27.01
C TYR A 286 -34.54 37.73 27.89
N ARG A 287 -33.93 37.11 28.90
CA ARG A 287 -34.57 36.28 29.92
C ARG A 287 -34.22 36.83 31.32
N ASN A 288 -35.13 36.70 32.28
CA ASN A 288 -34.87 37.08 33.68
C ASN A 288 -34.04 36.02 34.44
N GLU A 289 -33.75 36.25 35.72
CA GLU A 289 -32.94 35.36 36.58
C GLU A 289 -33.59 33.97 36.76
N GLU A 290 -34.90 33.85 36.60
CA GLU A 290 -35.66 32.60 36.62
C GLU A 290 -35.70 31.88 35.25
N GLY A 291 -35.12 32.47 34.21
CA GLY A 291 -35.07 31.92 32.84
C GLY A 291 -36.32 32.17 31.99
N GLU A 292 -37.28 32.97 32.46
CA GLU A 292 -38.49 33.33 31.72
C GLU A 292 -38.16 34.25 30.55
N LEU A 293 -38.76 34.01 29.38
CA LEU A 293 -38.56 34.84 28.19
C LEU A 293 -39.33 36.16 28.30
N ILE A 294 -38.60 37.28 28.37
CA ILE A 294 -39.20 38.61 28.52
C ILE A 294 -39.22 39.35 27.17
N HIS A 295 -38.15 39.29 26.39
CA HIS A 295 -38.05 39.96 25.10
C HIS A 295 -37.42 39.09 24.01
N ILE A 296 -37.87 39.30 22.78
CA ILE A 296 -37.23 38.83 21.55
C ILE A 296 -37.21 39.98 20.54
N ARG A 297 -36.09 40.20 19.87
CA ARG A 297 -35.94 41.22 18.82
C ARG A 297 -35.11 40.70 17.67
N ALA A 298 -35.44 41.17 16.46
CA ALA A 298 -34.65 40.96 15.26
C ALA A 298 -34.31 42.30 14.62
N SER A 299 -33.10 42.44 14.09
CA SER A 299 -32.70 43.63 13.33
C SER A 299 -31.68 43.27 12.26
N LYS A 300 -31.76 43.96 11.13
CA LYS A 300 -30.70 43.91 10.12
C LYS A 300 -29.52 44.77 10.56
N VAL A 301 -28.32 44.34 10.17
CA VAL A 301 -27.12 45.15 10.31
C VAL A 301 -27.28 46.42 9.46
N GLY A 302 -27.00 47.58 10.07
CA GLY A 302 -27.27 48.90 9.50
C GLY A 302 -28.63 49.50 9.87
N GLU A 303 -29.51 48.73 10.54
CA GLU A 303 -30.81 49.19 11.04
C GLU A 303 -30.82 49.17 12.58
N ASN A 304 -31.68 50.00 13.20
CA ASN A 304 -31.87 50.08 14.66
C ASN A 304 -30.58 50.22 15.49
N GLY A 305 -29.56 50.89 14.93
CA GLY A 305 -28.28 51.12 15.60
C GLY A 305 -27.29 49.95 15.56
N ILE A 306 -27.61 48.84 14.86
CA ILE A 306 -26.74 47.66 14.77
C ILE A 306 -25.59 47.92 13.81
N LYS A 307 -24.36 47.94 14.34
CA LYS A 307 -23.11 48.01 13.58
C LYS A 307 -22.68 46.62 13.08
N PRO A 308 -22.06 46.51 11.89
CA PRO A 308 -21.47 45.25 11.43
C PRO A 308 -20.35 44.79 12.36
N ASN A 309 -20.16 43.47 12.45
CA ASN A 309 -19.05 42.82 13.18
C ASN A 309 -18.92 43.24 14.65
N THR A 310 -20.04 43.62 15.27
CA THR A 310 -20.11 44.05 16.68
C THR A 310 -21.00 43.09 17.45
N TRP A 311 -20.62 42.73 18.68
CA TRP A 311 -21.43 41.86 19.54
C TRP A 311 -22.57 42.66 20.18
N TYR A 312 -23.78 42.09 20.14
CA TYR A 312 -24.95 42.63 20.81
C TYR A 312 -25.60 41.61 21.73
N THR A 313 -26.19 42.10 22.81
CA THR A 313 -27.20 41.39 23.62
C THR A 313 -28.49 42.22 23.69
N LEU A 314 -29.54 41.69 24.32
CA LEU A 314 -30.71 42.47 24.70
C LEU A 314 -30.67 42.76 26.19
N ASN A 315 -30.88 44.02 26.56
CA ASN A 315 -31.04 44.40 27.95
C ASN A 315 -32.47 44.16 28.46
N GLU A 316 -32.69 44.43 29.75
CA GLU A 316 -33.98 44.28 30.44
C GLU A 316 -35.15 45.07 29.83
N ASN A 317 -34.84 46.11 29.03
CA ASN A 317 -35.83 46.94 28.33
C ASN A 317 -36.07 46.47 26.88
N GLY A 318 -35.41 45.40 26.45
CA GLY A 318 -35.51 44.84 25.09
C GLY A 318 -34.83 45.71 24.04
N GLN A 319 -33.82 46.49 24.43
CA GLN A 319 -32.97 47.27 23.54
C GLN A 319 -31.67 46.51 23.26
N PHE A 320 -31.12 46.67 22.05
CA PHE A 320 -29.82 46.12 21.71
C PHE A 320 -28.72 46.90 22.44
N GLU A 321 -27.85 46.16 23.13
CA GLU A 321 -26.71 46.71 23.87
C GLU A 321 -25.41 46.13 23.29
N GLU A 322 -24.47 47.02 22.97
CA GLU A 322 -23.15 46.67 22.44
C GLU A 322 -22.28 46.10 23.57
N ILE A 323 -21.62 44.96 23.30
CA ILE A 323 -20.70 44.31 24.23
C ILE A 323 -19.27 44.51 23.73
N GLU A 324 -18.41 45.11 24.56
CA GLU A 324 -16.97 45.20 24.31
C GLU A 324 -16.28 43.84 24.58
N GLU A 325 -15.25 43.50 23.79
CA GLU A 325 -14.45 42.26 23.94
C GLU A 325 -13.60 42.23 25.21
#